data_AF-A0A2V2U9F1-F1
#
_entry.id   AF-A0A2V2U9F1-F1
#
_cell.length_a   1.000
_cell.length_b   1.000
_cell.length_c   1.000
_cell.angle_alpha   90.00
_cell.angle_beta   90.00
_cell.angle_gamma   90.00
#
_symmetry.space_group_name_H-M   'P 1'
#
loop_
_entity.id
_entity.type
_entity.pdbx_description
1 polymer ?
#
loop_
_entity_poly.entity_id
_entity_poly.type
_entity_poly.pdbx_seq_one_letter_code
_entity_poly.pdbx_strand_id
1 'polypeptide(L)'
;MLTIKIFVIPISLISLLIAAGMILPLANAQRIGSLNPSTNPIKHIIVIMQENRSFDNYFGTYPGANGIPRGTCMPLSSDHPTVGCVKPFLSTRPVS
;
A
#
# COMPACT_ATOMS: atom_id res chain seq x y z
N MET A 1 -31.20 55.25 -29.49
CA MET A 1 -30.43 54.72 -30.64
C MET A 1 -28.95 54.71 -30.28
N LEU A 2 -28.45 53.61 -29.69
CA LEU A 2 -27.02 53.43 -29.40
C LEU A 2 -26.68 51.92 -29.20
N THR A 3 -26.34 51.29 -30.32
CA THR A 3 -25.40 50.17 -30.54
C THR A 3 -25.24 49.04 -29.49
N ILE A 4 -26.00 47.95 -29.64
CA ILE A 4 -25.63 46.60 -29.18
C ILE A 4 -24.48 46.11 -30.08
N LYS A 5 -23.24 46.20 -29.60
CA LYS A 5 -22.02 45.78 -30.32
C LYS A 5 -21.05 45.03 -29.39
N ILE A 6 -21.60 44.16 -28.52
CA ILE A 6 -20.83 43.42 -27.50
C ILE A 6 -21.01 41.89 -27.59
N PHE A 7 -21.87 41.37 -28.48
CA PHE A 7 -22.31 39.97 -28.40
C PHE A 7 -21.81 39.02 -29.51
N VAL A 8 -20.68 39.33 -30.16
CA VAL A 8 -20.05 38.40 -31.12
C VAL A 8 -18.52 38.42 -30.96
N ILE A 9 -18.05 38.16 -29.74
CA ILE A 9 -16.75 37.48 -29.62
C ILE A 9 -17.00 36.12 -30.30
N PRO A 10 -16.30 35.82 -31.41
CA PRO A 10 -16.79 34.83 -32.34
C PRO A 10 -16.72 33.45 -31.68
N ILE A 11 -17.83 32.72 -31.76
CA ILE A 11 -17.96 31.33 -31.33
C ILE A 11 -16.83 30.46 -31.93
N SER A 12 -16.20 30.89 -33.04
CA SER A 12 -15.03 30.24 -33.64
C SER A 12 -13.78 30.23 -32.74
N LEU A 13 -13.54 31.26 -31.94
CA LEU A 13 -12.40 31.34 -31.00
C LEU A 13 -12.58 30.38 -29.82
N ILE A 14 -13.82 30.20 -29.37
CA ILE A 14 -14.18 29.24 -28.32
C ILE A 14 -14.11 27.80 -28.87
N SER A 15 -14.56 27.56 -30.09
CA SER A 15 -14.42 26.26 -30.77
C SER A 15 -12.95 25.85 -30.94
N LEU A 16 -12.08 26.79 -31.29
CA LEU A 16 -10.64 26.54 -31.44
C LEU A 16 -9.95 26.20 -30.11
N LEU A 17 -10.36 26.83 -29.00
CA LEU A 17 -9.88 26.52 -27.65
C LEU A 17 -10.35 25.15 -27.16
N ILE A 18 -11.59 24.76 -27.47
CA ILE A 18 -12.13 23.43 -27.14
C ILE A 18 -11.40 22.34 -27.96
N ALA A 19 -11.16 22.58 -29.26
CA ALA A 19 -10.43 21.66 -30.12
C ALA A 19 -8.97 21.46 -29.66
N ALA A 20 -8.28 22.54 -29.26
CA ALA A 20 -6.91 22.47 -28.74
C ALA A 20 -6.82 21.75 -27.38
N GLY A 21 -7.83 21.92 -26.52
CA GLY A 21 -7.91 21.22 -25.22
C GLY A 21 -8.16 19.72 -25.33
N MET A 22 -8.77 19.25 -26.42
CA MET A 22 -9.10 17.84 -26.65
C MET A 22 -7.96 17.03 -27.30
N ILE A 23 -6.90 17.67 -27.80
CA ILE A 23 -5.75 17.02 -28.46
C ILE A 23 -4.61 16.71 -27.47
N LEU A 24 -4.67 17.22 -26.24
CA LEU A 24 -3.64 17.08 -25.20
C LEU A 24 -4.06 16.17 -24.03
N PRO A 25 -4.41 14.90 -24.29
CA PRO A 25 -3.67 13.88 -23.56
C PRO A 25 -3.45 12.61 -24.40
N LEU A 26 -2.76 12.68 -25.55
CA LEU A 26 -2.24 11.47 -26.22
C LEU A 26 -0.74 11.22 -26.01
N ALA A 27 -0.03 12.12 -25.33
CA ALA A 27 1.41 11.95 -25.09
C ALA A 27 1.75 10.99 -23.93
N ASN A 28 0.75 10.51 -23.17
CA ASN A 28 0.94 9.52 -22.12
C ASN A 28 0.62 8.09 -22.59
N ALA A 29 0.90 7.76 -23.86
CA ALA A 29 1.14 6.36 -24.23
C ALA A 29 2.38 5.90 -23.44
N GLN A 30 2.14 5.41 -22.23
CA GLN A 30 3.15 4.89 -21.32
C GLN A 30 3.96 3.88 -22.12
N ARG A 31 5.27 4.13 -22.17
CA ARG A 31 6.25 3.17 -22.66
C ARG A 31 5.90 1.82 -22.05
N ILE A 32 5.49 0.86 -22.87
CA ILE A 32 5.51 -0.53 -22.45
C ILE A 32 6.99 -0.79 -22.23
N GLY A 33 7.43 -0.72 -20.96
CA GLY A 33 8.77 -1.09 -20.58
C GLY A 33 9.03 -2.46 -21.19
N SER A 34 10.07 -2.55 -22.00
CA SER A 34 10.53 -3.82 -22.54
C SER A 34 10.58 -4.80 -21.37
N LEU A 35 9.67 -5.77 -21.36
CA LEU A 35 9.72 -6.91 -20.48
C LEU A 35 10.91 -7.73 -20.96
N ASN A 36 12.12 -7.28 -20.66
CA ASN A 36 13.26 -8.17 -20.62
C ASN A 36 12.81 -9.28 -19.68
N PRO A 37 12.65 -10.53 -20.16
CA PRO A 37 12.31 -11.63 -19.27
C PRO A 37 13.45 -11.69 -18.26
N SER A 38 13.17 -11.20 -17.05
CA SER A 38 14.09 -11.24 -15.92
C SER A 38 14.53 -12.70 -15.82
N THR A 39 15.79 -12.95 -16.13
CA THR A 39 16.35 -14.30 -16.08
C THR A 39 16.49 -14.65 -14.61
N ASN A 40 15.38 -15.05 -13.99
CA ASN A 40 15.36 -15.42 -12.59
C ASN A 40 16.13 -16.75 -12.44
N PRO A 41 17.27 -16.78 -11.74
CA PRO A 41 18.03 -18.01 -11.56
C PRO A 41 17.30 -19.03 -10.66
N ILE A 42 16.28 -18.60 -9.91
CA ILE A 42 15.49 -19.45 -9.03
C ILE A 42 14.69 -20.46 -9.87
N LYS A 43 15.01 -21.75 -9.70
CA LYS A 43 14.34 -22.85 -10.41
C LYS A 43 13.13 -23.40 -9.67
N HIS A 44 13.14 -23.34 -8.34
CA HIS A 44 12.10 -23.89 -7.49
C HIS A 44 11.76 -22.91 -6.37
N ILE A 45 10.47 -22.63 -6.23
CA ILE A 45 9.91 -21.91 -5.09
C ILE A 45 9.10 -22.94 -4.30
N ILE A 46 9.55 -23.23 -3.09
CA ILE A 46 8.81 -24.09 -2.17
C ILE A 46 8.16 -23.16 -1.14
N VAL A 47 6.84 -23.16 -1.11
CA VAL A 47 6.05 -22.36 -0.18
C VAL A 47 5.52 -23.28 0.91
N ILE A 48 6.02 -23.11 2.13
CA ILE A 48 5.57 -23.88 3.29
C ILE A 48 4.67 -22.98 4.13
N MET A 49 3.39 -23.34 4.22
CA MET A 49 2.39 -22.65 5.03
C MET A 49 2.02 -23.55 6.20
N GLN A 50 2.27 -23.10 7.43
CA GLN A 50 1.71 -23.76 8.62
C GLN A 50 0.30 -23.25 8.88
N GLU A 51 -0.61 -24.15 9.17
CA GLU A 51 -1.96 -23.79 9.58
C GLU A 51 -1.94 -23.12 10.96
N ASN A 52 -2.86 -22.16 11.15
CA ASN A 52 -3.18 -21.59 12.45
C ASN A 52 -1.99 -20.89 13.17
N ARG A 53 -1.05 -20.33 12.41
CA ARG A 53 0.08 -19.55 12.95
C ARG A 53 0.10 -18.16 12.33
N SER A 54 -0.07 -17.14 13.16
CA SER A 54 0.05 -15.75 12.72
C SER A 54 1.52 -15.34 12.56
N PHE A 55 1.77 -14.21 11.89
CA PHE A 55 3.10 -13.61 11.78
C PHE A 55 3.76 -13.41 13.15
N ASP A 56 3.01 -12.93 14.15
CA ASP A 56 3.53 -12.65 15.49
C ASP A 56 4.02 -13.90 16.24
N ASN A 57 3.47 -15.09 15.91
CA ASN A 57 3.95 -16.36 16.50
C ASN A 57 5.41 -16.65 16.11
N TYR A 58 5.84 -16.26 14.92
CA TYR A 58 7.20 -16.51 14.42
C TYR A 58 8.11 -15.30 14.58
N PHE A 59 7.59 -14.12 14.28
CA PHE A 59 8.38 -12.92 14.07
C PHE A 59 7.96 -11.76 14.96
N GLY A 60 7.00 -11.95 15.87
CA GLY A 60 6.47 -10.87 16.71
C GLY A 60 7.52 -10.22 17.60
N THR A 61 8.52 -10.98 18.05
CA THR A 61 9.68 -10.48 18.83
C THR A 61 10.95 -10.32 17.99
N TYR A 62 10.87 -10.49 16.66
CA TYR A 62 12.04 -10.37 15.79
C TYR A 62 12.47 -8.90 15.67
N PRO A 63 13.78 -8.58 15.76
CA PRO A 63 14.25 -7.19 15.67
C PRO A 63 13.84 -6.53 14.36
N GLY A 64 13.14 -5.39 14.45
CA GLY A 64 12.70 -4.62 13.28
C GLY A 64 11.43 -5.15 12.61
N ALA A 65 10.78 -6.19 13.16
CA ALA A 65 9.46 -6.60 12.71
C ALA A 65 8.43 -5.48 12.95
N ASN A 66 7.58 -5.24 11.95
CA ASN A 66 6.39 -4.41 12.12
C ASN A 66 5.24 -5.28 12.68
N GLY A 67 5.41 -5.74 13.92
CA GLY A 67 4.47 -6.61 14.61
C GLY A 67 4.04 -6.02 15.95
N ILE A 68 4.30 -6.76 17.02
CA ILE A 68 3.95 -6.41 18.40
C ILE A 68 4.42 -4.99 18.78
N PRO A 69 3.51 -4.10 19.23
CA PRO A 69 3.87 -2.77 19.69
C PRO A 69 4.89 -2.79 20.84
N ARG A 70 5.72 -1.74 20.91
CA ARG A 70 6.67 -1.61 22.03
C ARG A 70 5.93 -1.41 23.34
N GLY A 71 6.40 -2.11 24.37
CA GLY A 71 5.81 -2.02 25.72
C GLY A 71 4.55 -2.87 25.91
N THR A 72 4.11 -3.63 24.91
CA THR A 72 3.02 -4.59 25.07
C THR A 72 3.34 -5.58 26.20
N CYS A 73 2.39 -5.74 27.13
CA CYS A 73 2.49 -6.66 28.24
C CYS A 73 1.09 -7.16 28.60
N MET A 74 0.94 -8.48 28.75
CA MET A 74 -0.32 -9.08 29.19
C MET A 74 -0.34 -9.18 30.72
N PRO A 75 -1.31 -8.56 31.43
CA PRO A 75 -1.38 -8.70 32.89
C PRO A 75 -1.60 -10.15 33.32
N LEU A 76 -0.98 -10.55 34.42
CA LEU A 76 -1.11 -11.91 34.97
C LEU A 76 -2.49 -12.18 35.58
N SER A 77 -3.14 -11.13 36.09
CA SER A 77 -4.48 -11.18 36.65
C SER A 77 -5.24 -9.95 36.18
N SER A 78 -6.48 -10.16 35.73
CA SER A 78 -7.40 -9.06 35.39
C SER A 78 -7.80 -8.27 36.63
N ASP A 79 -7.97 -8.96 37.77
CA ASP A 79 -8.47 -8.36 39.01
C ASP A 79 -7.36 -7.68 39.83
N HIS A 80 -6.12 -8.15 39.67
CA HIS A 80 -4.96 -7.63 40.40
C HIS A 80 -3.81 -7.31 39.44
N PRO A 81 -3.89 -6.19 38.68
CA PRO A 81 -2.90 -5.85 37.66
C PRO A 81 -1.50 -5.51 38.24
N THR A 82 -1.40 -5.27 39.55
CA THR A 82 -0.12 -5.02 40.25
C THR A 82 0.73 -6.27 40.44
N VAL A 83 0.17 -7.48 40.27
CA VAL A 83 0.88 -8.76 40.41
C VAL A 83 1.96 -8.95 39.33
N GLY A 84 1.85 -8.20 38.23
CA GLY A 84 2.84 -8.18 37.16
C GLY A 84 2.24 -8.52 35.80
N CYS A 85 3.10 -8.60 34.80
CA CYS A 85 2.69 -8.82 33.43
C CYS A 85 3.73 -9.66 32.66
N VAL A 86 3.26 -10.40 31.66
CA VAL A 86 4.09 -11.21 30.76
C VAL A 86 4.33 -10.42 29.49
N LYS A 87 5.61 -10.16 29.20
CA LYS A 87 6.01 -9.58 27.92
C LYS A 87 6.03 -10.66 26.85
N PRO A 88 5.76 -10.31 25.58
CA PRO A 88 5.92 -11.23 24.46
C PRO A 88 7.32 -11.83 24.40
N PHE A 89 7.40 -13.12 24.08
CA PHE A 89 8.63 -13.91 24.07
C PHE A 89 8.65 -14.85 22.87
N LEU A 90 9.86 -15.27 22.45
CA LEU A 90 10.02 -16.30 21.45
C LEU A 90 9.76 -17.68 22.06
N SER A 91 8.74 -18.39 21.60
CA SER A 91 8.49 -19.78 22.00
C SER A 91 9.32 -20.73 21.13
N THR A 92 10.25 -21.45 21.73
CA THR A 92 11.03 -22.51 21.06
C THR A 92 10.38 -23.89 21.18
N ARG A 93 9.27 -23.99 21.93
CA ARG A 93 8.56 -25.25 22.12
C ARG A 93 7.55 -25.46 20.98
N PRO A 94 7.44 -26.70 20.47
CA PRO A 94 6.37 -27.03 19.55
C PRO A 94 5.04 -26.87 20.28
N VAL A 95 4.16 -26.06 19.70
CA VAL A 95 2.80 -25.89 20.20
C VAL A 95 1.97 -26.94 19.46
N SER A 96 1.48 -27.95 20.21
CA SER A 96 0.71 -29.05 19.63
C SER A 96 -0.66 -28.63 19.14
#